data_AF-A0A9E2W941-F1
#
_entry.id   AF-A0A9E2W941-F1
#
_cell.length_a   1.000
_cell.length_b   1.000
_cell.length_c   1.000
_cell.angle_alpha   90.00
_cell.angle_beta   90.00
_cell.angle_gamma   90.00
#
_symmetry.space_group_name_H-M   'P 1'
#
loop_
_entity.id
_entity.type
_entity.pdbx_description
1 polymer ?
#
loop_
_entity_poly.entity_id
_entity_poly.type
_entity_poly.pdbx_seq_one_letter_code
_entity_poly.pdbx_strand_id
1 'polypeptide(L)'
;MPTPKTFTFALPASLTGNATVDSLISGNYWLGSNWPFGGSTDLSFSFMAPGTSKFAPFYSPDREYNGLYELTEAQKTAVVSTLVAWSAVAPFNFTLTSDTSTNVGDLRFGGFDEMDLQTAAWAYFPDNLPSSGDVWIGPATNNPNPVKGTYDYMTFIHEIGHALGLKHPFDTSPTNKTLLSPLLDDVHFTVMSYNNNYSYQPTTPMVLDIIAIQSLYGANILWQTGDTVYKWDANQSIFETIWDAGGNDTIDGSNQLAAVNINLNEGSYSQIGKAFTDLNSNTAINDGLAIAYGAKIENAIGSAFDDVLTGNELNNVLTGGAGSDTLDGGAGSDTLIGGTGDDIYIVDSRADTVIEAADEGRDVIRSSVSYTLSANIEDGVLLGDANINFGGNALDNTLTGNTGNNILDGMTGADTMAGGAGNDTYYVDNAGDVIVENGTSVNEIDTVFASLDWTLGNNLENLVLRGEDDLNGTGNALNNILTGNTGNNTLNGGAGNDTLDGGAGTDTLIGGAGDDTYIIDSLTDTIIESAGEGRDAVRTFVSYTLADNIEDGVLLGT
;
A
#
# COMPACT_ATOMS: atom_id res chain seq x y z
N MET A 1 19.91 52.19 7.89
CA MET A 1 19.23 51.21 8.77
C MET A 1 20.08 49.96 8.75
N PRO A 2 20.17 49.16 9.82
CA PRO A 2 20.84 47.89 9.69
C PRO A 2 20.13 47.11 8.57
N THR A 3 20.91 46.62 7.63
CA THR A 3 20.44 45.70 6.59
C THR A 3 21.21 44.40 6.79
N PRO A 4 20.64 43.27 6.37
CA PRO A 4 21.40 42.04 6.32
C PRO A 4 22.64 42.25 5.44
N LYS A 5 23.81 41.77 5.91
CA LYS A 5 25.02 41.79 5.09
C LYS A 5 24.90 40.88 3.86
N THR A 6 24.06 39.87 3.95
CA THR A 6 23.76 38.88 2.93
C THR A 6 22.41 39.12 2.26
N PHE A 7 21.89 40.37 2.33
CA PHE A 7 20.54 40.76 1.93
C PHE A 7 19.99 39.99 0.72
N THR A 8 18.86 39.32 0.94
CA THR A 8 18.15 38.54 -0.06
C THR A 8 16.94 39.32 -0.60
N PHE A 9 16.79 39.39 -1.92
CA PHE A 9 15.64 40.08 -2.54
C PHE A 9 14.39 39.20 -2.50
N ALA A 10 13.21 39.81 -2.41
CA ALA A 10 11.94 39.12 -2.63
C ALA A 10 11.37 39.39 -4.03
N LEU A 11 10.77 38.36 -4.66
CA LEU A 11 10.10 38.45 -5.96
C LEU A 11 8.65 37.94 -5.86
N PRO A 12 7.75 38.40 -6.76
CA PRO A 12 6.40 37.84 -6.87
C PRO A 12 6.43 36.36 -7.27
N ALA A 13 5.66 35.54 -6.55
CA ALA A 13 5.43 34.14 -6.87
C ALA A 13 4.37 34.00 -7.98
N SER A 14 4.55 33.01 -8.86
CA SER A 14 3.50 32.60 -9.80
C SER A 14 2.71 31.44 -9.23
N LEU A 15 1.39 31.43 -9.48
CA LEU A 15 0.54 30.30 -9.12
C LEU A 15 0.77 29.13 -10.08
N THR A 16 0.67 27.92 -9.56
CA THR A 16 0.92 26.66 -10.26
C THR A 16 -0.27 26.22 -11.11
N GLY A 17 -1.49 26.69 -10.79
CA GLY A 17 -2.74 26.22 -11.36
C GLY A 17 -3.35 25.03 -10.61
N ASN A 18 -2.65 24.48 -9.61
CA ASN A 18 -3.19 23.48 -8.69
C ASN A 18 -3.75 24.17 -7.46
N ALA A 19 -5.07 24.09 -7.24
CA ALA A 19 -5.75 24.80 -6.16
C ALA A 19 -5.25 24.42 -4.75
N THR A 20 -4.88 23.16 -4.53
CA THR A 20 -4.36 22.68 -3.23
C THR A 20 -3.03 23.36 -2.92
N VAL A 21 -2.09 23.37 -3.86
CA VAL A 21 -0.78 24.04 -3.71
C VAL A 21 -0.96 25.56 -3.63
N ASP A 22 -1.70 26.12 -4.56
CA ASP A 22 -1.90 27.57 -4.68
C ASP A 22 -2.61 28.15 -3.46
N SER A 23 -3.44 27.37 -2.75
CA SER A 23 -4.11 27.83 -1.53
C SER A 23 -3.16 28.25 -0.40
N LEU A 24 -1.89 27.85 -0.44
CA LEU A 24 -0.89 28.17 0.57
C LEU A 24 0.12 29.22 0.12
N ILE A 25 0.09 29.69 -1.13
CA ILE A 25 1.08 30.68 -1.61
C ILE A 25 0.66 32.12 -1.23
N SER A 26 1.47 32.86 -0.49
CA SER A 26 1.15 34.25 -0.09
C SER A 26 1.16 35.25 -1.25
N GLY A 27 2.12 35.07 -2.18
CA GLY A 27 2.31 35.92 -3.35
C GLY A 27 3.74 36.39 -3.59
N ASN A 28 4.65 36.25 -2.63
CA ASN A 28 6.08 36.55 -2.78
C ASN A 28 6.95 35.42 -2.19
N TYR A 29 8.20 35.34 -2.64
CA TYR A 29 9.21 34.40 -2.14
C TYR A 29 10.62 35.05 -2.16
N TRP A 30 11.56 34.50 -1.39
CA TRP A 30 12.96 34.95 -1.35
C TRP A 30 13.77 34.43 -2.55
N LEU A 31 14.63 35.26 -3.11
CA LEU A 31 15.43 34.91 -4.29
C LEU A 31 16.75 34.23 -3.88
N GLY A 32 16.99 33.00 -4.34
CA GLY A 32 18.27 32.33 -4.12
C GLY A 32 19.46 32.96 -4.84
N SER A 33 20.68 32.68 -4.36
CA SER A 33 21.93 33.29 -4.83
C SER A 33 22.31 32.90 -6.27
N ASN A 34 21.67 31.86 -6.83
CA ASN A 34 21.98 31.25 -8.14
C ASN A 34 20.76 31.16 -9.09
N TRP A 35 19.84 32.13 -9.06
CA TRP A 35 18.74 32.21 -10.04
C TRP A 35 19.26 32.27 -11.51
N PRO A 36 18.69 31.53 -12.48
CA PRO A 36 17.30 31.08 -12.52
C PRO A 36 17.00 29.60 -12.28
N PHE A 37 17.97 28.72 -12.00
CA PHE A 37 17.65 27.29 -11.81
C PHE A 37 18.56 26.60 -10.81
N GLY A 38 17.94 25.98 -9.79
CA GLY A 38 18.52 24.89 -8.99
C GLY A 38 19.51 25.26 -7.88
N GLY A 39 19.64 26.54 -7.55
CA GLY A 39 20.52 26.98 -6.47
C GLY A 39 19.80 27.16 -5.13
N SER A 40 20.57 27.07 -4.04
CA SER A 40 20.05 27.30 -2.70
C SER A 40 19.58 28.74 -2.47
N THR A 41 18.59 28.88 -1.59
CA THR A 41 18.18 30.17 -1.03
C THR A 41 18.92 30.40 0.27
N ASP A 42 19.93 31.26 0.23
CA ASP A 42 20.79 31.55 1.37
C ASP A 42 20.15 32.67 2.22
N LEU A 43 19.63 32.33 3.40
CA LEU A 43 18.96 33.27 4.30
C LEU A 43 19.75 33.38 5.61
N SER A 44 20.12 34.61 5.99
CA SER A 44 20.66 34.84 7.33
C SER A 44 19.52 34.99 8.34
N PHE A 45 19.73 34.58 9.58
CA PHE A 45 18.78 34.82 10.66
C PHE A 45 19.44 35.39 11.91
N SER A 46 18.69 36.12 12.72
CA SER A 46 19.19 36.69 13.98
C SER A 46 18.12 36.77 15.07
N PHE A 47 18.55 36.88 16.32
CA PHE A 47 17.65 37.00 17.47
C PHE A 47 17.64 38.44 18.00
N MET A 48 16.45 39.00 18.12
CA MET A 48 16.25 40.35 18.60
C MET A 48 16.44 40.43 20.12
N ALA A 49 17.10 41.48 20.59
CA ALA A 49 17.33 41.71 22.02
C ALA A 49 17.16 43.20 22.40
N PRO A 50 16.47 43.50 23.52
CA PRO A 50 16.34 44.86 24.02
C PRO A 50 17.69 45.56 24.19
N GLY A 51 17.76 46.83 23.81
CA GLY A 51 18.98 47.64 23.89
C GLY A 51 20.01 47.40 22.78
N THR A 52 20.03 46.21 22.17
CA THR A 52 20.98 45.84 21.11
C THR A 52 20.37 46.02 19.72
N SER A 53 19.18 45.46 19.50
CA SER A 53 18.47 45.51 18.23
C SER A 53 18.04 46.93 17.86
N LYS A 54 18.03 47.23 16.56
CA LYS A 54 17.59 48.53 16.01
C LYS A 54 16.60 48.31 14.87
N PHE A 55 15.60 49.19 14.80
CA PHE A 55 14.50 49.10 13.85
C PHE A 55 14.38 50.38 13.02
N ALA A 56 13.76 50.25 11.86
CA ALA A 56 13.45 51.38 11.00
C ALA A 56 12.50 52.37 11.70
N PRO A 57 12.63 53.69 11.49
CA PRO A 57 11.67 54.66 12.01
C PRO A 57 10.22 54.40 11.55
N PHE A 58 10.06 53.84 10.35
CA PHE A 58 8.80 53.36 9.79
C PHE A 58 8.89 51.85 9.56
N TYR A 59 9.09 51.11 10.66
CA TYR A 59 9.22 49.66 10.66
C TYR A 59 7.87 48.98 10.36
N SER A 60 6.88 49.22 11.20
CA SER A 60 5.52 48.69 11.10
C SER A 60 4.52 49.69 11.72
N PRO A 61 3.21 49.53 11.46
CA PRO A 61 2.17 50.26 12.17
C PRO A 61 2.16 49.99 13.69
N ASP A 62 2.41 48.74 14.09
CA ASP A 62 2.25 48.26 15.48
C ASP A 62 3.46 48.56 16.37
N ARG A 63 4.63 48.81 15.77
CA ARG A 63 5.86 49.20 16.48
C ARG A 63 6.26 48.21 17.59
N GLU A 64 6.26 46.93 17.26
CA GLU A 64 6.56 45.78 18.13
C GLU A 64 7.85 45.97 18.93
N TYR A 65 8.84 46.67 18.34
CA TYR A 65 10.10 47.01 18.99
C TYR A 65 9.97 47.80 20.30
N ASN A 66 8.81 48.40 20.60
CA ASN A 66 8.54 49.05 21.89
C ASN A 66 8.29 48.06 23.03
N GLY A 67 7.67 46.92 22.71
CA GLY A 67 7.37 45.83 23.63
C GLY A 67 8.26 44.60 23.42
N LEU A 68 9.46 44.79 22.85
CA LEU A 68 10.38 43.70 22.54
C LEU A 68 10.82 42.98 23.83
N TYR A 69 10.70 41.66 23.85
CA TYR A 69 11.41 40.79 24.77
C TYR A 69 12.34 39.83 24.02
N GLU A 70 13.41 39.41 24.70
CA GLU A 70 14.37 38.46 24.14
C GLU A 70 13.87 37.03 24.34
N LEU A 71 13.95 36.21 23.29
CA LEU A 71 13.65 34.78 23.38
C LEU A 71 14.64 34.06 24.31
N THR A 72 14.16 33.08 25.05
CA THR A 72 15.00 32.18 25.86
C THR A 72 15.89 31.30 24.98
N GLU A 73 16.97 30.75 25.54
CA GLU A 73 17.87 29.86 24.79
C GLU A 73 17.17 28.59 24.26
N ALA A 74 16.18 28.06 24.98
CA ALA A 74 15.40 26.90 24.50
C ALA A 74 14.45 27.30 23.36
N GLN A 75 13.84 28.48 23.39
CA GLN A 75 13.08 29.01 22.25
C GLN A 75 13.98 29.26 21.04
N LYS A 76 15.18 29.84 21.23
CA LYS A 76 16.18 29.99 20.15
C LYS A 76 16.56 28.63 19.56
N THR A 77 16.72 27.61 20.39
CA THR A 77 16.99 26.23 19.94
C THR A 77 15.83 25.65 19.15
N ALA A 78 14.58 25.89 19.58
CA ALA A 78 13.39 25.48 18.83
C ALA A 78 13.31 26.17 17.47
N VAL A 79 13.55 27.48 17.38
CA VAL A 79 13.64 28.20 16.09
C VAL A 79 14.69 27.59 15.16
N VAL A 80 15.88 27.25 15.67
CA VAL A 80 16.91 26.61 14.85
C VAL A 80 16.45 25.22 14.39
N SER A 81 15.80 24.44 15.25
CA SER A 81 15.24 23.13 14.91
C SER A 81 14.18 23.22 13.81
N THR A 82 13.30 24.22 13.85
CA THR A 82 12.25 24.41 12.83
C THR A 82 12.79 24.98 11.52
N LEU A 83 13.82 25.83 11.55
CA LEU A 83 14.57 26.23 10.36
C LEU A 83 15.22 25.02 9.68
N VAL A 84 15.78 24.09 10.45
CA VAL A 84 16.31 22.82 9.91
C VAL A 84 15.20 22.01 9.25
N ALA A 85 14.01 21.91 9.86
CA ALA A 85 12.87 21.20 9.27
C ALA A 85 12.42 21.80 7.91
N TRP A 86 12.43 23.13 7.77
CA TRP A 86 12.18 23.78 6.47
C TRP A 86 13.32 23.55 5.46
N SER A 87 14.58 23.57 5.90
CA SER A 87 15.72 23.26 5.03
C SER A 87 15.80 21.80 4.61
N ALA A 88 15.17 20.89 5.37
CA ALA A 88 15.10 19.49 4.99
C ALA A 88 14.34 19.31 3.67
N VAL A 89 13.26 20.07 3.48
CA VAL A 89 12.29 19.84 2.39
C VAL A 89 12.50 20.75 1.18
N ALA A 90 13.16 21.90 1.36
CA ALA A 90 13.48 22.88 0.31
C ALA A 90 14.91 23.40 0.47
N PRO A 91 15.59 23.85 -0.60
CA PRO A 91 17.04 24.10 -0.60
C PRO A 91 17.41 25.43 0.08
N PHE A 92 17.09 25.58 1.36
CA PHE A 92 17.46 26.73 2.17
C PHE A 92 18.81 26.51 2.88
N ASN A 93 19.65 27.54 2.89
CA ASN A 93 20.84 27.60 3.72
C ASN A 93 20.68 28.69 4.78
N PHE A 94 20.29 28.30 5.99
CA PHE A 94 20.12 29.23 7.10
C PHE A 94 21.44 29.49 7.84
N THR A 95 21.81 30.77 7.97
CA THR A 95 23.06 31.17 8.67
C THR A 95 22.78 32.16 9.80
N LEU A 96 23.14 31.81 11.03
CA LEU A 96 23.02 32.71 12.18
C LEU A 96 23.94 33.93 12.01
N THR A 97 23.41 35.12 12.27
CA THR A 97 24.13 36.39 12.26
C THR A 97 23.77 37.25 13.47
N SER A 98 24.47 38.38 13.65
CA SER A 98 24.23 39.29 14.77
C SER A 98 23.04 40.22 14.51
N ASP A 99 22.21 40.51 15.53
CA ASP A 99 21.15 41.53 15.47
C ASP A 99 21.63 42.81 16.18
N THR A 100 22.12 43.80 15.43
CA THR A 100 22.75 45.01 15.96
C THR A 100 22.40 46.25 15.12
N SER A 101 22.93 47.42 15.52
CA SER A 101 22.79 48.65 14.73
C SER A 101 23.45 48.62 13.35
N THR A 102 24.31 47.63 13.07
CA THR A 102 25.09 47.54 11.82
C THR A 102 24.80 46.30 10.97
N ASN A 103 24.04 45.35 11.49
CA ASN A 103 23.73 44.08 10.84
C ASN A 103 22.49 43.46 11.47
N VAL A 104 21.65 42.82 10.68
CA VAL A 104 20.51 41.99 11.10
C VAL A 104 20.43 40.75 10.18
N GLY A 105 19.63 39.75 10.54
CA GLY A 105 19.27 38.65 9.66
C GLY A 105 18.23 39.07 8.62
N ASP A 106 18.13 38.29 7.54
CA ASP A 106 16.99 38.33 6.61
C ASP A 106 15.70 37.90 7.32
N LEU A 107 15.83 36.94 8.24
CA LEU A 107 14.79 36.56 9.21
C LEU A 107 15.20 37.00 10.61
N ARG A 108 14.31 37.66 11.36
CA ARG A 108 14.62 38.11 12.72
C ARG A 108 13.58 37.59 13.69
N PHE A 109 14.02 37.06 14.82
CA PHE A 109 13.14 36.40 15.80
C PHE A 109 13.17 37.14 17.13
N GLY A 110 11.99 37.55 17.61
CA GLY A 110 11.84 38.28 18.87
C GLY A 110 10.49 38.03 19.51
N GLY A 111 10.34 38.46 20.75
CA GLY A 111 9.07 38.45 21.46
C GLY A 111 8.41 39.82 21.46
N PHE A 112 7.08 39.87 21.45
CA PHE A 112 6.31 41.12 21.60
C PHE A 112 5.30 41.03 22.77
N ASP A 113 5.61 41.71 23.87
CA ASP A 113 4.81 41.68 25.11
C ASP A 113 3.42 42.32 24.99
N GLU A 114 3.22 43.23 24.02
CA GLU A 114 1.94 43.92 23.82
C GLU A 114 1.04 43.24 22.77
N MET A 115 1.43 42.06 22.26
CA MET A 115 0.59 41.25 21.40
C MET A 115 -0.71 40.85 22.14
N ASP A 116 -1.85 40.93 21.46
CA ASP A 116 -3.13 40.64 22.09
C ASP A 116 -3.25 39.16 22.47
N LEU A 117 -4.10 38.86 23.45
CA LEU A 117 -4.19 37.51 24.03
C LEU A 117 -4.80 36.45 23.10
N GLN A 118 -5.38 36.84 21.95
CA GLN A 118 -5.91 35.90 20.95
C GLN A 118 -4.90 35.60 19.84
N THR A 119 -3.85 36.42 19.71
CA THR A 119 -2.79 36.23 18.72
C THR A 119 -1.61 35.53 19.40
N ALA A 120 -1.32 34.32 18.95
CA ALA A 120 -0.20 33.53 19.44
C ALA A 120 1.15 34.14 19.01
N ALA A 121 1.28 34.40 17.72
CA ALA A 121 2.45 34.98 17.09
C ALA A 121 2.04 35.62 15.75
N TRP A 122 2.96 36.31 15.10
CA TRP A 122 2.83 36.63 13.68
C TRP A 122 4.20 36.72 13.01
N ALA A 123 4.18 36.68 11.68
CA ALA A 123 5.35 36.92 10.85
C ALA A 123 5.03 37.77 9.63
N TYR A 124 6.04 38.46 9.14
CA TYR A 124 5.94 39.22 7.90
C TYR A 124 6.39 38.38 6.72
N PHE A 125 5.57 38.34 5.66
CA PHE A 125 5.90 37.69 4.40
C PHE A 125 7.19 38.22 3.75
N PRO A 126 7.79 37.46 2.82
CA PRO A 126 8.85 37.96 1.95
C PRO A 126 8.40 39.23 1.22
N ASP A 127 9.14 40.32 1.40
CA ASP A 127 9.01 41.57 0.64
C ASP A 127 10.32 42.37 0.79
N ASN A 128 10.35 43.58 0.25
CA ASN A 128 11.49 44.50 0.34
C ASN A 128 11.24 45.59 1.39
N LEU A 129 10.49 45.28 2.45
CA LEU A 129 10.19 46.19 3.57
C LEU A 129 11.11 45.90 4.77
N PRO A 130 11.34 46.87 5.68
CA PRO A 130 12.21 46.66 6.84
C PRO A 130 11.75 45.60 7.84
N SER A 131 10.47 45.21 7.81
CA SER A 131 9.90 44.17 8.68
C SER A 131 9.83 42.80 8.01
N SER A 132 10.10 42.69 6.71
CA SER A 132 9.98 41.44 5.95
C SER A 132 10.83 40.34 6.57
N GLY A 133 10.24 39.15 6.77
CA GLY A 133 10.91 38.01 7.39
C GLY A 133 10.99 38.06 8.92
N ASP A 134 10.59 39.15 9.57
CA ASP A 134 10.57 39.24 11.04
C ASP A 134 9.42 38.40 11.60
N VAL A 135 9.72 37.65 12.66
CA VAL A 135 8.82 36.74 13.39
C VAL A 135 8.73 37.22 14.84
N TRP A 136 7.51 37.40 15.32
CA TRP A 136 7.20 37.93 16.65
C TRP A 136 6.36 36.94 17.45
N ILE A 137 6.88 36.54 18.61
CA ILE A 137 6.20 35.60 19.52
C ILE A 137 5.42 36.38 20.58
N GLY A 138 4.14 36.08 20.72
CA GLY A 138 3.27 36.69 21.71
C GLY A 138 3.34 36.01 23.09
N PRO A 139 2.75 36.61 24.12
CA PRO A 139 2.72 36.02 25.46
C PRO A 139 1.97 34.68 25.55
N ALA A 140 1.04 34.40 24.63
CA ALA A 140 0.25 33.17 24.60
C ALA A 140 1.06 31.93 24.21
N THR A 141 2.18 32.10 23.49
CA THR A 141 3.12 31.04 23.08
C THR A 141 4.55 31.32 23.55
N ASN A 142 4.66 31.91 24.75
CA ASN A 142 5.93 32.22 25.40
C ASN A 142 6.34 31.16 26.42
N ASN A 143 6.12 29.87 26.15
CA ASN A 143 6.70 28.81 26.97
C ASN A 143 8.23 28.92 26.91
N PRO A 144 8.93 29.00 28.06
CA PRO A 144 10.39 29.15 28.07
C PRO A 144 11.14 27.88 27.64
N ASN A 145 10.47 26.73 27.49
CA ASN A 145 11.08 25.46 27.05
C ASN A 145 10.15 24.71 26.08
N PRO A 146 9.91 25.24 24.86
CA PRO A 146 9.10 24.58 23.86
C PRO A 146 9.81 23.32 23.36
N VAL A 147 9.06 22.24 23.15
CA VAL A 147 9.59 20.95 22.66
C VAL A 147 8.69 20.41 21.55
N LYS A 148 9.23 19.51 20.72
CA LYS A 148 8.44 18.83 19.67
C LYS A 148 7.14 18.26 20.23
N GLY A 149 6.05 18.46 19.51
CA GLY A 149 4.72 18.03 19.93
C GLY A 149 3.92 19.06 20.72
N THR A 150 4.54 20.16 21.19
CA THR A 150 3.81 21.25 21.86
C THR A 150 3.36 22.31 20.87
N TYR A 151 2.26 22.99 21.18
CA TYR A 151 1.74 24.11 20.39
C TYR A 151 2.79 25.20 20.14
N ASP A 152 3.54 25.63 21.15
CA ASP A 152 4.61 26.64 21.02
C ASP A 152 5.69 26.22 20.00
N TYR A 153 6.00 24.93 19.88
CA TYR A 153 6.99 24.44 18.92
C TYR A 153 6.42 24.49 17.49
N MET A 154 5.18 24.05 17.30
CA MET A 154 4.48 24.13 16.03
C MET A 154 4.30 25.59 15.58
N THR A 155 4.05 26.53 16.50
CA THR A 155 3.98 27.98 16.19
C THR A 155 5.26 28.46 15.53
N PHE A 156 6.45 28.02 15.96
CA PHE A 156 7.68 28.39 15.25
C PHE A 156 7.73 27.84 13.82
N ILE A 157 7.26 26.62 13.58
CA ILE A 157 7.19 26.07 12.21
C ILE A 157 6.24 26.94 11.37
N HIS A 158 5.06 27.23 11.89
CA HIS A 158 4.01 28.02 11.25
C HIS A 158 4.50 29.42 10.86
N GLU A 159 5.05 30.18 11.82
CA GLU A 159 5.47 31.56 11.57
C GLU A 159 6.67 31.64 10.62
N ILE A 160 7.55 30.63 10.65
CA ILE A 160 8.61 30.53 9.64
C ILE A 160 8.00 30.23 8.27
N GLY A 161 6.95 29.42 8.17
CA GLY A 161 6.19 29.22 6.94
C GLY A 161 5.72 30.54 6.33
N HIS A 162 5.15 31.42 7.13
CA HIS A 162 4.82 32.80 6.73
C HIS A 162 6.04 33.60 6.29
N ALA A 163 7.11 33.62 7.08
CA ALA A 163 8.34 34.33 6.76
C ALA A 163 9.03 33.80 5.49
N LEU A 164 8.73 32.57 5.07
CA LEU A 164 9.17 31.95 3.83
C LEU A 164 8.15 32.08 2.67
N GLY A 165 6.96 32.61 2.90
CA GLY A 165 6.01 32.97 1.86
C GLY A 165 4.77 32.09 1.76
N LEU A 166 4.46 31.28 2.76
CA LEU A 166 3.18 30.55 2.85
C LEU A 166 2.12 31.39 3.55
N LYS A 167 0.87 31.38 3.09
CA LYS A 167 -0.28 32.02 3.75
C LYS A 167 -1.18 30.99 4.43
N HIS A 168 -2.11 31.44 5.25
CA HIS A 168 -3.18 30.57 5.73
C HIS A 168 -4.04 30.03 4.58
N PRO A 169 -4.54 28.79 4.69
CA PRO A 169 -5.34 28.13 3.67
C PRO A 169 -6.71 28.80 3.44
N PHE A 170 -7.23 29.52 4.43
CA PHE A 170 -8.53 30.21 4.40
C PHE A 170 -8.43 31.71 4.04
N ASP A 171 -7.22 32.27 3.98
CA ASP A 171 -7.03 33.69 3.73
C ASP A 171 -6.99 34.02 2.23
N THR A 172 -7.46 35.21 1.88
CA THR A 172 -7.31 35.77 0.53
C THR A 172 -6.42 37.01 0.57
N SER A 173 -5.64 37.21 -0.48
CA SER A 173 -4.83 38.40 -0.71
C SER A 173 -5.14 39.01 -2.10
N PRO A 174 -4.70 40.25 -2.37
CA PRO A 174 -4.81 40.82 -3.71
C PRO A 174 -4.10 40.00 -4.80
N THR A 175 -3.04 39.29 -4.44
CA THR A 175 -2.21 38.47 -5.32
C THR A 175 -2.70 37.03 -5.43
N ASN A 176 -3.41 36.51 -4.42
CA ASN A 176 -3.91 35.15 -4.42
C ASN A 176 -5.24 35.02 -3.66
N LYS A 177 -6.29 34.59 -4.36
CA LYS A 177 -7.63 34.37 -3.79
C LYS A 177 -8.00 32.89 -3.64
N THR A 178 -7.07 31.98 -3.93
CA THR A 178 -7.30 30.54 -3.85
C THR A 178 -7.39 30.12 -2.39
N LEU A 179 -8.41 29.32 -2.08
CA LEU A 179 -8.68 28.76 -0.75
C LEU A 179 -8.55 27.25 -0.80
N LEU A 180 -8.10 26.67 0.32
CA LEU A 180 -8.04 25.22 0.46
C LEU A 180 -9.45 24.63 0.65
N SER A 181 -9.62 23.37 0.27
CA SER A 181 -10.83 22.63 0.65
C SER A 181 -10.96 22.59 2.18
N PRO A 182 -12.13 22.87 2.76
CA PRO A 182 -12.32 22.77 4.21
C PRO A 182 -12.02 21.38 4.79
N LEU A 183 -12.04 20.32 3.97
CA LEU A 183 -11.67 18.96 4.37
C LEU A 183 -10.15 18.77 4.55
N LEU A 184 -9.34 19.68 3.99
CA LEU A 184 -7.88 19.66 4.06
C LEU A 184 -7.33 20.82 4.92
N ASP A 185 -8.19 21.73 5.36
CA ASP A 185 -7.82 22.82 6.27
C ASP A 185 -7.72 22.28 7.70
N ASP A 186 -6.64 21.57 7.98
CA ASP A 186 -6.30 21.01 9.29
C ASP A 186 -4.78 20.88 9.42
N VAL A 187 -4.24 21.02 10.63
CA VAL A 187 -2.79 20.84 10.86
C VAL A 187 -2.31 19.42 10.60
N HIS A 188 -3.24 18.48 10.46
CA HIS A 188 -2.95 17.17 9.91
C HIS A 188 -2.35 17.24 8.50
N PHE A 189 -2.75 18.23 7.69
CA PHE A 189 -2.28 18.38 6.30
C PHE A 189 -1.36 19.59 6.08
N THR A 190 -1.55 20.68 6.84
CA THR A 190 -0.76 21.91 6.74
C THR A 190 -0.66 22.61 8.09
N VAL A 191 0.56 22.85 8.57
CA VAL A 191 0.79 23.63 9.79
C VAL A 191 0.27 25.07 9.69
N MET A 192 -0.05 25.55 8.47
CA MET A 192 -0.66 26.86 8.24
C MET A 192 -2.16 26.89 8.59
N SER A 193 -2.79 25.77 8.92
CA SER A 193 -4.18 25.75 9.38
C SER A 193 -4.32 26.24 10.83
N TYR A 194 -5.50 26.78 11.15
CA TYR A 194 -5.91 27.06 12.52
C TYR A 194 -6.67 25.90 13.18
N ASN A 195 -7.06 24.88 12.42
CA ASN A 195 -7.67 23.67 12.95
C ASN A 195 -6.57 22.77 13.49
N ASN A 196 -6.22 23.00 14.76
CA ASN A 196 -5.05 22.41 15.44
C ASN A 196 -5.37 21.81 16.80
N ASN A 197 -6.62 21.42 17.04
CA ASN A 197 -7.08 21.01 18.37
C ASN A 197 -6.66 19.57 18.72
N TYR A 198 -5.36 19.31 18.80
CA TYR A 198 -4.76 18.02 19.11
C TYR A 198 -3.95 18.09 20.40
N SER A 199 -3.91 16.98 21.16
CA SER A 199 -3.10 16.88 22.38
C SER A 199 -1.59 16.73 22.11
N TYR A 200 -1.22 16.47 20.85
CA TYR A 200 0.14 16.45 20.32
C TYR A 200 0.14 17.13 18.95
N GLN A 201 1.13 17.97 18.68
CA GLN A 201 1.15 18.86 17.50
C GLN A 201 2.21 18.43 16.48
N PRO A 202 2.08 18.84 15.20
CA PRO A 202 3.09 18.58 14.18
C PRO A 202 4.50 19.01 14.58
N THR A 203 5.49 18.21 14.22
CA THR A 203 6.91 18.46 14.55
C THR A 203 7.78 18.84 13.34
N THR A 204 7.19 18.80 12.14
CA THR A 204 7.77 19.20 10.85
C THR A 204 6.71 19.97 10.04
N PRO A 205 7.09 20.63 8.91
CA PRO A 205 6.13 20.93 7.86
C PRO A 205 5.37 19.67 7.44
N MET A 206 4.08 19.80 7.14
CA MET A 206 3.21 18.70 6.75
C MET A 206 3.09 18.60 5.22
N VAL A 207 2.45 17.55 4.72
CA VAL A 207 2.40 17.20 3.28
C VAL A 207 2.09 18.39 2.36
N LEU A 208 1.09 19.22 2.71
CA LEU A 208 0.72 20.36 1.87
C LEU A 208 1.69 21.55 2.00
N ASP A 209 2.30 21.72 3.17
CA ASP A 209 3.35 22.72 3.38
C ASP A 209 4.56 22.41 2.50
N ILE A 210 4.93 21.12 2.42
CA ILE A 210 6.09 20.64 1.65
C ILE A 210 5.87 20.89 0.15
N ILE A 211 4.75 20.45 -0.42
CA ILE A 211 4.52 20.66 -1.85
C ILE A 211 4.37 22.16 -2.19
N ALA A 212 3.80 22.98 -1.29
CA ALA A 212 3.71 24.42 -1.46
C ALA A 212 5.07 25.10 -1.42
N ILE A 213 5.91 24.80 -0.43
CA ILE A 213 7.23 25.40 -0.30
C ILE A 213 8.16 24.95 -1.44
N GLN A 214 8.07 23.69 -1.87
CA GLN A 214 8.82 23.17 -3.01
C GLN A 214 8.37 23.79 -4.34
N SER A 215 7.11 24.21 -4.46
CA SER A 215 6.66 24.96 -5.64
C SER A 215 7.30 26.34 -5.76
N LEU A 216 7.70 26.94 -4.62
CA LEU A 216 8.36 28.25 -4.56
C LEU A 216 9.88 28.14 -4.73
N TYR A 217 10.50 27.14 -4.11
CA TYR A 217 11.95 27.07 -3.94
C TYR A 217 12.61 25.84 -4.58
N GLY A 218 11.84 24.88 -5.07
CA GLY A 218 12.30 23.55 -5.46
C GLY A 218 12.43 22.59 -4.26
N ALA A 219 12.56 21.31 -4.56
CA ALA A 219 12.79 20.26 -3.58
C ALA A 219 14.26 20.19 -3.16
N ASN A 220 14.53 19.90 -1.88
CA ASN A 220 15.90 19.63 -1.44
C ASN A 220 16.31 18.20 -1.79
N ILE A 221 17.00 18.05 -2.92
CA ILE A 221 17.50 16.76 -3.42
C ILE A 221 18.80 16.29 -2.75
N LEU A 222 19.25 16.95 -1.69
CA LEU A 222 20.48 16.62 -0.95
C LEU A 222 20.20 16.16 0.49
N TRP A 223 18.92 16.09 0.88
CA TRP A 223 18.52 15.66 2.22
C TRP A 223 18.36 14.15 2.30
N GLN A 224 19.09 13.51 3.22
CA GLN A 224 19.02 12.06 3.46
C GLN A 224 19.22 11.14 2.25
N THR A 225 20.10 11.49 1.31
CA THR A 225 20.31 10.74 0.04
C THR A 225 20.92 9.33 0.15
N GLY A 226 20.88 8.68 1.30
CA GLY A 226 21.36 7.32 1.49
C GLY A 226 20.42 6.55 2.40
N ASP A 227 20.64 5.25 2.48
CA ASP A 227 19.74 4.31 3.16
C ASP A 227 19.44 4.73 4.62
N THR A 228 18.21 5.14 4.86
CA THR A 228 17.73 5.70 6.11
C THR A 228 16.70 4.78 6.76
N VAL A 229 16.87 4.53 8.06
CA VAL A 229 15.88 3.81 8.88
C VAL A 229 15.14 4.81 9.77
N TYR A 230 13.86 5.00 9.49
CA TYR A 230 12.94 5.81 10.27
C TYR A 230 12.35 4.96 11.41
N LYS A 231 12.82 5.22 12.63
CA LYS A 231 12.42 4.51 13.85
C LYS A 231 12.20 5.48 15.00
N TRP A 232 11.11 5.28 15.74
CA TRP A 232 10.72 6.13 16.86
C TRP A 232 10.72 5.36 18.18
N ASP A 233 10.79 6.08 19.30
CA ASP A 233 10.66 5.44 20.61
C ASP A 233 9.26 4.83 20.79
N ALA A 234 9.19 3.67 21.45
CA ALA A 234 7.96 2.88 21.62
C ALA A 234 6.78 3.63 22.28
N ASN A 235 7.06 4.72 23.01
CA ASN A 235 6.05 5.54 23.69
C ASN A 235 5.93 6.98 23.11
N GLN A 236 6.56 7.23 21.97
CA GLN A 236 6.55 8.53 21.31
C GLN A 236 5.33 8.66 20.41
N SER A 237 4.62 9.79 20.50
CA SER A 237 3.61 10.18 19.52
C SER A 237 4.31 10.73 18.27
N ILE A 238 3.78 10.38 17.10
CA ILE A 238 4.35 10.76 15.80
C ILE A 238 3.36 11.66 15.09
N PHE A 239 3.81 12.85 14.71
CA PHE A 239 3.02 13.80 13.93
C PHE A 239 3.98 14.62 13.07
N GLU A 240 4.35 14.07 11.91
CA GLU A 240 5.38 14.60 11.03
C GLU A 240 5.27 14.03 9.62
N THR A 241 5.97 14.64 8.67
CA THR A 241 6.04 14.16 7.29
C THR A 241 7.50 13.87 6.92
N ILE A 242 7.75 12.68 6.38
CA ILE A 242 9.04 12.26 5.87
C ILE A 242 9.29 12.95 4.52
N TRP A 243 10.42 13.63 4.41
CA TRP A 243 11.05 13.96 3.14
C TRP A 243 12.39 13.25 3.08
N ASP A 244 12.57 12.47 2.03
CA ASP A 244 13.79 11.76 1.71
C ASP A 244 14.10 11.97 0.23
N ALA A 245 15.35 12.34 -0.09
CA ALA A 245 15.78 12.59 -1.46
C ALA A 245 16.34 11.34 -2.15
N GLY A 246 16.45 10.21 -1.46
CA GLY A 246 16.69 8.90 -2.05
C GLY A 246 17.60 8.03 -1.21
N GLY A 247 17.70 6.77 -1.59
CA GLY A 247 18.33 5.74 -0.77
C GLY A 247 17.54 4.46 -0.97
N ASN A 248 17.81 3.46 -0.13
CA ASN A 248 16.88 2.38 0.13
C ASN A 248 16.44 2.46 1.58
N ASP A 249 15.27 3.03 1.80
CA ASP A 249 14.81 3.53 3.09
C ASP A 249 13.79 2.59 3.74
N THR A 250 13.69 2.64 5.06
CA THR A 250 12.83 1.74 5.85
C THR A 250 12.04 2.50 6.91
N ILE A 251 10.73 2.27 6.99
CA ILE A 251 9.95 2.57 8.19
C ILE A 251 9.97 1.34 9.11
N ASP A 252 10.53 1.50 10.31
CA ASP A 252 10.72 0.41 11.26
C ASP A 252 9.79 0.55 12.48
N GLY A 253 8.71 -0.25 12.46
CA GLY A 253 7.70 -0.40 13.51
C GLY A 253 8.00 -1.49 14.54
N SER A 254 9.15 -2.17 14.48
CA SER A 254 9.43 -3.38 15.28
C SER A 254 9.41 -3.21 16.80
N ASN A 255 9.50 -1.97 17.29
CA ASN A 255 9.46 -1.65 18.73
C ASN A 255 8.13 -1.05 19.19
N GLN A 256 7.12 -0.96 18.31
CA GLN A 256 5.84 -0.35 18.64
C GLN A 256 5.05 -1.25 19.60
N LEU A 257 4.26 -0.62 20.48
CA LEU A 257 3.54 -1.30 21.57
C LEU A 257 2.11 -1.72 21.18
N ALA A 258 1.75 -1.59 19.91
CA ALA A 258 0.49 -1.98 19.31
C ALA A 258 0.71 -2.20 17.81
N ALA A 259 -0.29 -2.81 17.16
CA ALA A 259 -0.35 -2.96 15.72
C ALA A 259 -0.14 -1.62 14.99
N VAL A 260 0.59 -1.68 13.88
CA VAL A 260 0.85 -0.57 12.97
C VAL A 260 0.12 -0.76 11.65
N ASN A 261 -0.24 0.35 11.01
CA ASN A 261 -0.65 0.38 9.61
C ASN A 261 0.35 1.27 8.86
N ILE A 262 1.29 0.66 8.16
CA ILE A 262 2.35 1.38 7.43
C ILE A 262 1.99 1.41 5.95
N ASN A 263 1.87 2.61 5.40
CA ASN A 263 1.63 2.83 3.98
C ASN A 263 2.80 3.60 3.36
N LEU A 264 3.49 2.96 2.40
CA LEU A 264 4.69 3.50 1.76
C LEU A 264 4.37 4.45 0.59
N ASN A 265 3.10 4.71 0.29
CA ASN A 265 2.72 5.61 -0.79
C ASN A 265 2.94 7.07 -0.43
N GLU A 266 3.44 7.86 -1.38
CA GLU A 266 3.60 9.30 -1.19
C GLU A 266 2.26 10.01 -0.98
N GLY A 267 2.23 10.98 -0.08
CA GLY A 267 1.02 11.69 0.36
C GLY A 267 0.08 10.87 1.25
N SER A 268 0.39 9.60 1.53
CA SER A 268 -0.37 8.76 2.45
C SER A 268 0.06 8.96 3.90
N TYR A 269 -0.77 8.45 4.82
CA TYR A 269 -0.54 8.49 6.26
C TYR A 269 -0.49 7.06 6.82
N SER A 270 0.34 6.87 7.83
CA SER A 270 0.56 5.60 8.53
C SER A 270 0.12 5.72 9.99
N GLN A 271 -0.49 4.66 10.53
CA GLN A 271 -0.80 4.51 11.95
C GLN A 271 0.38 3.90 12.68
N ILE A 272 1.14 4.74 13.40
CA ILE A 272 2.33 4.35 14.13
C ILE A 272 2.58 5.28 15.32
N GLY A 273 3.25 4.78 16.35
CA GLY A 273 3.53 5.56 17.55
C GLY A 273 2.39 5.56 18.55
N LYS A 274 2.65 6.19 19.69
CA LYS A 274 1.68 6.35 20.76
C LYS A 274 0.56 7.28 20.32
N ALA A 275 -0.69 6.80 20.41
CA ALA A 275 -1.85 7.61 20.10
C ALA A 275 -1.94 8.89 20.95
N PHE A 276 -2.29 9.99 20.29
CA PHE A 276 -2.68 11.27 20.88
C PHE A 276 -4.17 11.49 20.63
N THR A 277 -4.71 12.67 20.96
CA THR A 277 -6.16 12.91 20.98
C THR A 277 -6.51 14.08 20.08
N ASP A 278 -7.44 13.88 19.15
CA ASP A 278 -8.22 15.00 18.57
C ASP A 278 -9.24 15.45 19.60
N LEU A 279 -9.07 16.69 20.08
CA LEU A 279 -9.87 17.28 21.15
C LEU A 279 -11.22 17.83 20.63
N ASN A 280 -11.43 17.92 19.32
CA ASN A 280 -12.74 18.24 18.73
C ASN A 280 -13.69 17.04 18.84
N SER A 281 -13.20 15.86 18.45
CA SER A 281 -14.00 14.62 18.46
C SER A 281 -13.79 13.76 19.71
N ASN A 282 -12.77 14.07 20.51
CA ASN A 282 -12.31 13.29 21.67
C ASN A 282 -11.99 11.83 21.29
N THR A 283 -11.32 11.65 20.14
CA THR A 283 -10.89 10.35 19.60
C THR A 283 -9.38 10.20 19.74
N ALA A 284 -8.93 8.96 19.93
CA ALA A 284 -7.51 8.62 19.88
C ALA A 284 -7.05 8.51 18.43
N ILE A 285 -5.90 9.09 18.12
CA ILE A 285 -5.34 9.20 16.77
C ILE A 285 -3.86 8.84 16.82
N ASN A 286 -3.40 8.07 15.85
CA ASN A 286 -2.00 7.72 15.63
C ASN A 286 -1.62 7.70 14.14
N ASP A 287 -2.46 8.23 13.26
CA ASP A 287 -2.20 8.35 11.81
C ASP A 287 -1.38 9.61 11.47
N GLY A 288 -0.50 10.07 12.36
CA GLY A 288 0.20 11.35 12.20
C GLY A 288 1.48 11.30 11.35
N LEU A 289 1.94 10.11 10.93
CA LEU A 289 3.12 9.96 10.08
C LEU A 289 2.72 9.99 8.61
N ALA A 290 3.24 10.94 7.84
CA ALA A 290 3.05 11.00 6.39
C ALA A 290 4.34 10.85 5.60
N ILE A 291 4.22 10.54 4.31
CA ILE A 291 5.31 10.62 3.33
C ILE A 291 5.03 11.79 2.39
N ALA A 292 5.99 12.68 2.17
CA ALA A 292 5.82 13.81 1.25
C ALA A 292 5.73 13.36 -0.21
N TYR A 293 5.00 14.11 -1.04
CA TYR A 293 4.99 13.90 -2.49
C TYR A 293 6.41 13.98 -3.06
N GLY A 294 6.82 12.97 -3.83
CA GLY A 294 8.15 12.87 -4.42
C GLY A 294 9.20 12.16 -3.55
N ALA A 295 8.94 11.95 -2.25
CA ALA A 295 9.77 11.09 -1.41
C ALA A 295 9.44 9.62 -1.70
N LYS A 296 10.47 8.76 -1.67
CA LYS A 296 10.36 7.32 -1.93
C LYS A 296 10.87 6.57 -0.71
N ILE A 297 10.10 5.59 -0.25
CA ILE A 297 10.42 4.70 0.85
C ILE A 297 10.16 3.28 0.36
N GLU A 298 11.17 2.43 0.45
CA GLU A 298 11.16 1.11 -0.17
C GLU A 298 10.70 0.02 0.80
N ASN A 299 10.93 0.15 2.11
CA ASN A 299 10.78 -0.98 3.02
C ASN A 299 9.93 -0.63 4.25
N ALA A 300 9.24 -1.63 4.78
CA ALA A 300 8.50 -1.54 6.05
C ALA A 300 8.76 -2.77 6.92
N ILE A 301 8.89 -2.53 8.22
CA ILE A 301 8.93 -3.58 9.24
C ILE A 301 7.78 -3.31 10.21
N GLY A 302 6.89 -4.30 10.37
CA GLY A 302 5.81 -4.30 11.35
C GLY A 302 6.33 -4.41 12.79
N SER A 303 5.38 -4.50 13.70
CA SER A 303 5.51 -4.65 15.14
C SER A 303 5.54 -6.15 15.54
N ALA A 304 4.93 -6.47 16.68
CA ALA A 304 4.77 -7.84 17.16
C ALA A 304 3.28 -8.17 17.38
N PHE A 305 2.42 -7.47 16.65
CA PHE A 305 0.96 -7.52 16.69
C PHE A 305 0.44 -7.53 15.25
N ASP A 306 -0.84 -7.83 15.06
CA ASP A 306 -1.51 -7.90 13.76
C ASP A 306 -1.43 -6.58 12.95
N ASP A 307 -0.45 -6.47 12.07
CA ASP A 307 -0.11 -5.27 11.32
C ASP A 307 -0.70 -5.25 9.90
N VAL A 308 -0.73 -4.05 9.31
CA VAL A 308 -1.05 -3.88 7.89
C VAL A 308 0.09 -3.12 7.22
N LEU A 309 0.75 -3.75 6.26
CA LEU A 309 1.86 -3.17 5.51
C LEU A 309 1.45 -3.03 4.03
N THR A 310 1.47 -1.81 3.53
CA THR A 310 1.16 -1.49 2.13
C THR A 310 2.37 -0.83 1.47
N GLY A 311 2.90 -1.48 0.43
CA GLY A 311 3.97 -1.00 -0.43
C GLY A 311 3.49 0.09 -1.40
N ASN A 312 4.27 0.31 -2.46
CA ASN A 312 4.03 1.36 -3.45
C ASN A 312 4.30 0.84 -4.87
N GLU A 313 4.80 1.67 -5.79
CA GLU A 313 5.12 1.25 -7.17
C GLU A 313 6.58 0.76 -7.33
N LEU A 314 7.34 0.71 -6.24
CA LEU A 314 8.74 0.29 -6.22
C LEU A 314 8.84 -1.21 -5.92
N ASN A 315 10.07 -1.73 -5.91
CA ASN A 315 10.32 -3.06 -5.35
C ASN A 315 10.47 -2.90 -3.84
N ASN A 316 9.47 -3.34 -3.09
CA ASN A 316 9.40 -3.23 -1.65
C ASN A 316 9.87 -4.50 -0.93
N VAL A 317 10.42 -4.32 0.28
CA VAL A 317 10.57 -5.41 1.25
C VAL A 317 9.67 -5.11 2.45
N LEU A 318 8.65 -5.95 2.64
CA LEU A 318 7.70 -5.85 3.74
C LEU A 318 7.92 -7.02 4.69
N THR A 319 8.16 -6.72 5.96
CA THR A 319 8.34 -7.72 7.03
C THR A 319 7.29 -7.51 8.13
N GLY A 320 6.33 -8.41 8.28
CA GLY A 320 5.27 -8.35 9.29
C GLY A 320 5.83 -8.47 10.70
N GLY A 321 6.47 -9.60 10.99
CA GLY A 321 7.14 -9.87 12.25
C GLY A 321 6.44 -10.97 13.03
N ALA A 322 5.69 -10.59 14.06
CA ALA A 322 4.85 -11.53 14.79
C ALA A 322 3.43 -10.96 14.85
N GLY A 323 2.42 -11.82 14.90
CA GLY A 323 1.03 -11.39 14.78
C GLY A 323 0.43 -11.92 13.49
N SER A 324 -0.87 -11.69 13.28
CA SER A 324 -1.53 -12.01 12.02
C SER A 324 -1.52 -10.78 11.12
N ASP A 325 -0.52 -10.70 10.26
CA ASP A 325 -0.20 -9.52 9.46
C ASP A 325 -0.85 -9.58 8.08
N THR A 326 -1.10 -8.41 7.48
CA THR A 326 -1.52 -8.30 6.08
C THR A 326 -0.48 -7.50 5.29
N LEU A 327 0.13 -8.14 4.30
CA LEU A 327 1.18 -7.57 3.47
C LEU A 327 0.69 -7.42 2.03
N ASP A 328 0.71 -6.19 1.53
CA ASP A 328 0.40 -5.84 0.14
C ASP A 328 1.59 -5.11 -0.46
N GLY A 329 2.32 -5.75 -1.37
CA GLY A 329 3.49 -5.15 -2.04
C GLY A 329 3.11 -3.96 -2.93
N GLY A 330 1.87 -3.95 -3.43
CA GLY A 330 1.49 -3.07 -4.52
C GLY A 330 2.18 -3.49 -5.83
N ALA A 331 2.45 -2.51 -6.69
CA ALA A 331 3.06 -2.80 -7.98
C ALA A 331 4.57 -2.90 -7.84
N GLY A 332 5.18 -3.97 -8.32
CA GLY A 332 6.62 -4.09 -8.22
C GLY A 332 7.09 -5.52 -8.40
N SER A 333 8.33 -5.75 -7.99
CA SER A 333 8.82 -7.09 -7.65
C SER A 333 9.12 -7.06 -6.16
N ASP A 334 8.11 -7.43 -5.38
CA ASP A 334 8.14 -7.24 -3.94
C ASP A 334 8.61 -8.50 -3.22
N THR A 335 9.16 -8.31 -2.03
CA THR A 335 9.47 -9.39 -1.10
C THR A 335 8.59 -9.25 0.13
N LEU A 336 7.68 -10.19 0.33
CA LEU A 336 6.73 -10.22 1.43
C LEU A 336 7.15 -11.32 2.42
N ILE A 337 7.38 -10.93 3.68
CA ILE A 337 7.82 -11.79 4.77
C ILE A 337 6.85 -11.59 5.93
N GLY A 338 5.95 -12.53 6.17
CA GLY A 338 4.92 -12.47 7.22
C GLY A 338 5.56 -12.67 8.59
N GLY A 339 6.16 -13.83 8.81
CA GLY A 339 6.79 -14.18 10.08
C GLY A 339 5.84 -15.04 10.90
N THR A 340 5.87 -14.92 12.23
CA THR A 340 5.05 -15.83 13.07
C THR A 340 3.62 -15.33 13.26
N GLY A 341 2.64 -16.18 13.04
CA GLY A 341 1.21 -15.89 13.12
C GLY A 341 0.53 -16.25 11.80
N ASP A 342 -0.79 -16.13 11.74
CA ASP A 342 -1.52 -16.48 10.51
C ASP A 342 -1.59 -15.24 9.61
N ASP A 343 -0.76 -15.19 8.57
CA ASP A 343 -0.52 -14.03 7.73
C ASP A 343 -1.27 -14.06 6.39
N ILE A 344 -1.48 -12.88 5.83
CA ILE A 344 -2.13 -12.68 4.53
C ILE A 344 -1.19 -11.92 3.58
N TYR A 345 -0.91 -12.56 2.45
CA TYR A 345 -0.14 -11.98 1.36
C TYR A 345 -1.03 -11.61 0.19
N ILE A 346 -1.02 -10.34 -0.21
CA ILE A 346 -1.67 -9.87 -1.42
C ILE A 346 -0.64 -9.88 -2.55
N VAL A 347 -0.88 -10.71 -3.56
CA VAL A 347 0.02 -10.89 -4.71
C VAL A 347 -0.68 -10.39 -5.96
N ASP A 348 -0.21 -9.28 -6.52
CA ASP A 348 -0.71 -8.70 -7.77
C ASP A 348 0.26 -8.86 -8.95
N SER A 349 1.49 -9.28 -8.67
CA SER A 349 2.56 -9.42 -9.64
C SER A 349 3.20 -10.79 -9.53
N ARG A 350 3.47 -11.43 -10.68
CA ARG A 350 4.25 -12.68 -10.72
C ARG A 350 5.71 -12.49 -10.36
N ALA A 351 6.16 -11.24 -10.22
CA ALA A 351 7.50 -10.91 -9.78
C ALA A 351 7.63 -10.87 -8.25
N ASP A 352 6.52 -11.00 -7.52
CA ASP A 352 6.51 -10.98 -6.06
C ASP A 352 7.03 -12.31 -5.52
N THR A 353 7.82 -12.20 -4.46
CA THR A 353 8.39 -13.33 -3.72
C THR A 353 7.80 -13.32 -2.32
N VAL A 354 7.10 -14.40 -1.97
CA VAL A 354 6.61 -14.64 -0.61
C VAL A 354 7.58 -15.58 0.09
N ILE A 355 7.97 -15.22 1.32
CA ILE A 355 8.92 -15.98 2.13
C ILE A 355 8.25 -16.34 3.45
N GLU A 356 8.09 -17.65 3.66
CA GLU A 356 7.60 -18.23 4.91
C GLU A 356 8.55 -19.29 5.44
N ALA A 357 8.71 -19.37 6.76
CA ALA A 357 9.40 -20.48 7.39
C ALA A 357 8.42 -21.54 7.90
N ALA A 358 8.94 -22.74 8.19
CA ALA A 358 8.12 -23.82 8.71
C ALA A 358 7.69 -23.51 10.15
N ASP A 359 6.47 -23.93 10.49
CA ASP A 359 5.85 -23.78 11.82
C ASP A 359 5.62 -22.31 12.26
N GLU A 360 5.49 -21.37 11.32
CA GLU A 360 5.26 -19.95 11.63
C GLU A 360 3.77 -19.57 11.69
N GLY A 361 2.88 -20.30 11.02
CA GLY A 361 1.45 -19.98 11.05
C GLY A 361 0.63 -20.89 10.15
N ARG A 362 -0.60 -20.47 9.86
CA ARG A 362 -1.38 -20.95 8.72
C ARG A 362 -1.72 -19.78 7.80
N ASP A 363 -1.03 -19.72 6.68
CA ASP A 363 -0.90 -18.50 5.89
C ASP A 363 -1.66 -18.56 4.58
N VAL A 364 -2.11 -17.39 4.10
CA VAL A 364 -2.97 -17.27 2.91
C VAL A 364 -2.33 -16.37 1.87
N ILE A 365 -2.17 -16.89 0.65
CA ILE A 365 -1.98 -16.06 -0.54
C ILE A 365 -3.33 -15.65 -1.11
N ARG A 366 -3.55 -14.35 -1.28
CA ARG A 366 -4.64 -13.79 -2.10
C ARG A 366 -4.05 -13.23 -3.38
N SER A 367 -4.32 -13.88 -4.52
CA SER A 367 -3.69 -13.50 -5.78
C SER A 367 -4.66 -12.99 -6.83
N SER A 368 -4.29 -11.90 -7.51
CA SER A 368 -5.00 -11.40 -8.70
C SER A 368 -4.32 -11.82 -10.02
N VAL A 369 -3.30 -12.67 -9.94
CA VAL A 369 -2.58 -13.28 -11.06
C VAL A 369 -2.54 -14.79 -10.91
N SER A 370 -2.17 -15.54 -11.96
CA SER A 370 -1.87 -16.96 -11.75
C SER A 370 -0.61 -17.09 -10.90
N TYR A 371 -0.65 -17.95 -9.89
CA TYR A 371 0.41 -18.10 -8.89
C TYR A 371 0.59 -19.56 -8.49
N THR A 372 1.76 -19.90 -7.95
CA THR A 372 2.02 -21.20 -7.32
C THR A 372 2.47 -20.92 -5.89
N LEU A 373 1.82 -21.55 -4.91
CA LEU A 373 2.10 -21.30 -3.51
C LEU A 373 3.58 -21.55 -3.20
N SER A 374 4.20 -20.60 -2.50
CA SER A 374 5.55 -20.76 -1.99
C SER A 374 5.59 -21.86 -0.92
N ALA A 375 6.78 -22.34 -0.57
CA ALA A 375 6.91 -23.32 0.50
C ALA A 375 6.33 -22.79 1.82
N ASN A 376 5.78 -23.68 2.63
CA ASN A 376 5.18 -23.38 3.94
C ASN A 376 3.91 -22.51 3.91
N ILE A 377 3.32 -22.29 2.73
CA ILE A 377 2.00 -21.68 2.62
C ILE A 377 0.93 -22.78 2.53
N GLU A 378 -0.13 -22.68 3.32
CA GLU A 378 -1.23 -23.65 3.33
C GLU A 378 -2.37 -23.27 2.40
N ASP A 379 -2.68 -21.98 2.26
CA ASP A 379 -3.91 -21.53 1.60
C ASP A 379 -3.70 -20.59 0.41
N GLY A 380 -4.55 -20.75 -0.61
CA GLY A 380 -4.60 -19.86 -1.78
C GLY A 380 -6.03 -19.43 -2.11
N VAL A 381 -6.24 -18.14 -2.36
CA VAL A 381 -7.50 -17.57 -2.88
C VAL A 381 -7.27 -16.70 -4.11
N LEU A 382 -7.91 -17.03 -5.25
CA LEU A 382 -7.87 -16.21 -6.46
C LEU A 382 -8.89 -15.08 -6.33
N LEU A 383 -8.47 -13.88 -6.70
CA LEU A 383 -9.29 -12.67 -6.71
C LEU A 383 -9.80 -12.36 -8.13
N GLY A 384 -10.84 -11.53 -8.20
CA GLY A 384 -11.39 -11.06 -9.47
C GLY A 384 -12.20 -12.11 -10.23
N ASP A 385 -12.28 -11.97 -11.54
CA ASP A 385 -13.07 -12.81 -12.46
C ASP A 385 -12.25 -13.29 -13.68
N ALA A 386 -10.94 -13.05 -13.66
CA ALA A 386 -10.05 -13.45 -14.74
C ALA A 386 -9.80 -14.97 -14.72
N ASN A 387 -9.52 -15.54 -15.90
CA ASN A 387 -9.07 -16.93 -16.03
C ASN A 387 -7.61 -17.07 -15.58
N ILE A 388 -7.40 -17.12 -14.27
CA ILE A 388 -6.11 -17.30 -13.60
C ILE A 388 -6.10 -18.65 -12.87
N ASN A 389 -4.93 -19.10 -12.42
CA ASN A 389 -4.72 -20.48 -11.98
C ASN A 389 -3.95 -20.49 -10.66
N PHE A 390 -4.12 -21.55 -9.87
CA PHE A 390 -3.24 -21.84 -8.74
C PHE A 390 -2.54 -23.19 -8.90
N GLY A 391 -1.26 -23.19 -8.52
CA GLY A 391 -0.58 -24.40 -8.07
C GLY A 391 -0.39 -24.37 -6.56
N GLY A 392 -0.51 -25.50 -5.89
CA GLY A 392 -0.12 -25.71 -4.50
C GLY A 392 1.38 -25.98 -4.35
N ASN A 393 1.74 -26.61 -3.24
CA ASN A 393 3.08 -27.06 -2.89
C ASN A 393 3.00 -28.48 -2.30
N ALA A 394 4.01 -28.94 -1.54
CA ALA A 394 4.01 -30.31 -1.03
C ALA A 394 3.15 -30.54 0.24
N LEU A 395 2.51 -29.49 0.76
CA LEU A 395 1.63 -29.53 1.94
C LEU A 395 0.19 -29.87 1.53
N ASP A 396 -0.64 -30.14 2.53
CA ASP A 396 -2.10 -30.26 2.35
C ASP A 396 -2.70 -28.85 2.19
N ASN A 397 -2.85 -28.40 0.95
CA ASN A 397 -3.29 -27.05 0.62
C ASN A 397 -4.81 -26.90 0.53
N THR A 398 -5.31 -25.69 0.85
CA THR A 398 -6.67 -25.28 0.47
C THR A 398 -6.61 -24.23 -0.64
N LEU A 399 -6.99 -24.61 -1.85
CA LEU A 399 -6.99 -23.74 -3.03
C LEU A 399 -8.42 -23.34 -3.41
N THR A 400 -8.69 -22.05 -3.40
CA THR A 400 -9.97 -21.47 -3.83
C THR A 400 -9.77 -20.64 -5.10
N GLY A 401 -10.46 -21.02 -6.17
CA GLY A 401 -10.53 -20.27 -7.42
C GLY A 401 -11.46 -19.06 -7.34
N ASN A 402 -11.74 -18.46 -8.49
CA ASN A 402 -12.58 -17.29 -8.65
C ASN A 402 -13.79 -17.62 -9.55
N THR A 403 -14.36 -16.63 -10.24
CA THR A 403 -15.51 -16.87 -11.14
C THR A 403 -15.10 -17.06 -12.60
N GLY A 404 -13.81 -17.06 -12.89
CA GLY A 404 -13.25 -17.36 -14.19
C GLY A 404 -12.90 -18.84 -14.29
N ASN A 405 -12.52 -19.28 -15.48
CA ASN A 405 -12.09 -20.66 -15.70
C ASN A 405 -10.70 -20.87 -15.12
N ASN A 406 -10.59 -21.61 -14.02
CA ASN A 406 -9.36 -21.82 -13.28
C ASN A 406 -8.77 -23.20 -13.52
N ILE A 407 -7.44 -23.28 -13.50
CA ILE A 407 -6.72 -24.53 -13.31
C ILE A 407 -6.22 -24.56 -11.86
N LEU A 408 -6.59 -25.60 -11.12
CA LEU A 408 -6.16 -25.86 -9.74
C LEU A 408 -5.37 -27.18 -9.70
N ASP A 409 -4.13 -27.10 -9.23
CA ASP A 409 -3.23 -28.25 -9.08
C ASP A 409 -2.60 -28.20 -7.69
N GLY A 410 -3.09 -29.03 -6.76
CA GLY A 410 -2.61 -29.10 -5.38
C GLY A 410 -1.17 -29.60 -5.23
N MET A 411 -0.65 -30.31 -6.24
CA MET A 411 0.58 -31.11 -6.18
C MET A 411 0.41 -32.31 -5.22
N THR A 412 1.46 -32.72 -4.50
CA THR A 412 1.51 -34.04 -3.85
C THR A 412 0.73 -34.17 -2.53
N GLY A 413 0.21 -33.05 -2.00
CA GLY A 413 -0.48 -32.98 -0.70
C GLY A 413 -1.82 -33.70 -0.71
N ALA A 414 -2.51 -33.77 0.43
CA ALA A 414 -3.93 -34.08 0.46
C ALA A 414 -4.73 -32.77 0.39
N ASP A 415 -5.06 -32.35 -0.83
CA ASP A 415 -5.47 -30.97 -1.10
C ASP A 415 -7.00 -30.81 -1.13
N THR A 416 -7.50 -29.63 -0.75
CA THR A 416 -8.88 -29.23 -1.00
C THR A 416 -8.92 -28.14 -2.06
N MET A 417 -9.54 -28.43 -3.20
CA MET A 417 -9.62 -27.51 -4.34
C MET A 417 -11.08 -27.14 -4.62
N ALA A 418 -11.38 -25.84 -4.63
CA ALA A 418 -12.70 -25.30 -4.95
C ALA A 418 -12.58 -24.28 -6.09
N GLY A 419 -12.99 -24.64 -7.31
CA GLY A 419 -12.85 -23.84 -8.52
C GLY A 419 -13.72 -22.59 -8.52
N GLY A 420 -14.98 -22.74 -8.14
CA GLY A 420 -15.90 -21.62 -7.97
C GLY A 420 -16.99 -21.64 -9.02
N ALA A 421 -16.95 -20.69 -9.94
CA ALA A 421 -17.85 -20.65 -11.09
C ALA A 421 -17.00 -20.54 -12.36
N GLY A 422 -17.56 -20.95 -13.50
CA GLY A 422 -16.78 -21.11 -14.73
C GLY A 422 -16.53 -22.57 -15.04
N ASN A 423 -15.67 -22.84 -16.03
CA ASN A 423 -15.27 -24.19 -16.40
C ASN A 423 -13.88 -24.44 -15.85
N ASP A 424 -13.81 -25.17 -14.75
CA ASP A 424 -12.61 -25.37 -13.97
C ASP A 424 -11.92 -26.70 -14.29
N THR A 425 -10.63 -26.76 -14.01
CA THR A 425 -9.79 -27.94 -14.24
C THR A 425 -9.00 -28.27 -12.99
N TYR A 426 -9.11 -29.52 -12.55
CA TYR A 426 -8.48 -30.04 -11.35
C TYR A 426 -7.46 -31.11 -11.67
N TYR A 427 -6.32 -31.09 -11.00
CA TYR A 427 -5.37 -32.20 -10.99
C TYR A 427 -5.42 -32.92 -9.65
N VAL A 428 -5.65 -34.23 -9.69
CA VAL A 428 -5.68 -35.08 -8.49
C VAL A 428 -4.65 -36.18 -8.61
N ASP A 429 -3.76 -36.23 -7.63
CA ASP A 429 -2.65 -37.19 -7.55
C ASP A 429 -2.51 -37.85 -6.18
N ASN A 430 -3.31 -37.40 -5.21
CA ASN A 430 -3.38 -37.95 -3.88
C ASN A 430 -4.80 -38.44 -3.55
N ALA A 431 -4.92 -39.62 -2.93
CA ALA A 431 -6.22 -40.16 -2.55
C ALA A 431 -6.92 -39.34 -1.44
N GLY A 432 -6.20 -38.43 -0.80
CA GLY A 432 -6.73 -37.44 0.14
C GLY A 432 -7.29 -36.18 -0.53
N ASP A 433 -7.11 -36.00 -1.84
CA ASP A 433 -7.61 -34.82 -2.55
C ASP A 433 -9.13 -34.73 -2.52
N VAL A 434 -9.64 -33.52 -2.37
CA VAL A 434 -11.06 -33.19 -2.34
C VAL A 434 -11.34 -32.06 -3.31
N ILE A 435 -12.20 -32.32 -4.29
CA ILE A 435 -12.75 -31.28 -5.16
C ILE A 435 -14.09 -30.82 -4.61
N VAL A 436 -14.28 -29.51 -4.52
CA VAL A 436 -15.52 -28.87 -4.08
C VAL A 436 -16.11 -28.06 -5.23
N GLU A 437 -17.09 -28.65 -5.90
CA GLU A 437 -17.88 -27.97 -6.93
C GLU A 437 -19.31 -27.69 -6.46
N ASN A 438 -19.62 -26.39 -6.31
CA ASN A 438 -20.95 -25.93 -5.90
C ASN A 438 -21.73 -25.27 -7.05
N GLY A 439 -21.09 -25.08 -8.21
CA GLY A 439 -21.76 -24.64 -9.43
C GLY A 439 -22.90 -25.59 -9.78
N THR A 440 -24.06 -25.05 -10.14
CA THR A 440 -25.19 -25.87 -10.62
C THR A 440 -25.59 -25.47 -12.04
N SER A 441 -24.76 -24.70 -12.73
CA SER A 441 -25.01 -24.29 -14.10
C SER A 441 -24.75 -25.48 -15.01
N VAL A 442 -25.75 -25.88 -15.79
CA VAL A 442 -25.59 -26.93 -16.81
C VAL A 442 -24.70 -26.52 -17.99
N ASN A 443 -24.20 -25.27 -18.01
CA ASN A 443 -23.26 -24.78 -19.02
C ASN A 443 -21.82 -24.72 -18.48
N GLU A 444 -21.64 -24.87 -17.17
CA GLU A 444 -20.32 -25.08 -16.57
C GLU A 444 -19.93 -26.52 -16.84
N ILE A 445 -18.67 -26.73 -17.24
CA ILE A 445 -18.13 -28.04 -17.59
C ILE A 445 -16.77 -28.16 -16.94
N ASP A 446 -16.75 -28.90 -15.85
CA ASP A 446 -15.58 -29.03 -14.99
C ASP A 446 -14.87 -30.36 -15.26
N THR A 447 -13.54 -30.31 -15.26
CA THR A 447 -12.70 -31.42 -15.72
C THR A 447 -11.71 -31.84 -14.65
N VAL A 448 -11.69 -33.14 -14.36
CA VAL A 448 -10.70 -33.75 -13.47
C VAL A 448 -9.67 -34.53 -14.27
N PHE A 449 -8.40 -34.20 -14.08
CA PHE A 449 -7.26 -34.99 -14.52
C PHE A 449 -6.73 -35.80 -13.33
N ALA A 450 -6.93 -37.11 -13.35
CA ALA A 450 -6.55 -38.00 -12.25
C ALA A 450 -5.37 -38.89 -12.61
N SER A 451 -4.42 -39.04 -11.70
CA SER A 451 -3.32 -40.02 -11.81
C SER A 451 -3.46 -41.21 -10.85
N LEU A 452 -4.68 -41.38 -10.33
CA LEU A 452 -5.11 -42.47 -9.46
C LEU A 452 -6.58 -42.83 -9.74
N ASP A 453 -7.08 -43.89 -9.09
CA ASP A 453 -8.49 -44.28 -9.18
C ASP A 453 -9.40 -43.16 -8.68
N TRP A 454 -10.28 -42.64 -9.53
CA TRP A 454 -11.09 -41.47 -9.21
C TRP A 454 -12.58 -41.69 -9.43
N THR A 455 -13.40 -41.12 -8.54
CA THR A 455 -14.85 -41.05 -8.67
C THR A 455 -15.25 -39.58 -8.70
N LEU A 456 -15.94 -39.15 -9.76
CA LEU A 456 -16.42 -37.78 -9.87
C LEU A 456 -17.43 -37.48 -8.75
N GLY A 457 -17.18 -36.38 -8.04
CA GLY A 457 -18.15 -35.76 -7.13
C GLY A 457 -19.31 -35.12 -7.88
N ASN A 458 -20.22 -34.47 -7.16
CA ASN A 458 -21.31 -33.72 -7.80
C ASN A 458 -20.77 -32.57 -8.67
N ASN A 459 -21.52 -32.20 -9.71
CA ASN A 459 -21.23 -31.06 -10.58
C ASN A 459 -19.84 -31.13 -11.28
N LEU A 460 -19.33 -32.34 -11.49
CA LEU A 460 -18.15 -32.58 -12.31
C LEU A 460 -18.58 -33.39 -13.53
N GLU A 461 -18.22 -32.93 -14.72
CA GLU A 461 -18.69 -33.54 -15.98
C GLU A 461 -17.63 -34.43 -16.60
N ASN A 462 -16.35 -34.06 -16.54
CA ASN A 462 -15.31 -34.78 -17.26
C ASN A 462 -14.28 -35.41 -16.32
N LEU A 463 -13.88 -36.65 -16.63
CA LEU A 463 -12.74 -37.33 -16.03
C LEU A 463 -11.77 -37.77 -17.12
N VAL A 464 -10.49 -37.45 -16.95
CA VAL A 464 -9.40 -37.97 -17.77
C VAL A 464 -8.38 -38.64 -16.87
N LEU A 465 -8.24 -39.95 -17.00
CA LEU A 465 -7.17 -40.71 -16.34
C LEU A 465 -5.84 -40.43 -17.04
N ARG A 466 -4.77 -40.30 -16.26
CA ARG A 466 -3.41 -40.04 -16.74
C ARG A 466 -2.46 -41.15 -16.31
N GLY A 467 -1.26 -41.14 -16.88
CA GLY A 467 -0.24 -42.14 -16.60
C GLY A 467 -0.43 -43.43 -17.40
N GLU A 468 0.26 -44.48 -16.98
CA GLU A 468 0.28 -45.79 -17.66
C GLU A 468 -0.19 -46.92 -16.74
N ASP A 469 -0.62 -46.58 -15.52
CA ASP A 469 -1.10 -47.55 -14.53
C ASP A 469 -2.53 -47.98 -14.86
N ASP A 470 -2.88 -49.20 -14.44
CA ASP A 470 -4.24 -49.75 -14.53
C ASP A 470 -5.17 -49.01 -13.55
N LEU A 471 -5.68 -47.84 -13.97
CA LEU A 471 -6.53 -46.96 -13.15
C LEU A 471 -8.02 -47.14 -13.44
N ASN A 472 -8.87 -46.81 -12.49
CA ASN A 472 -10.33 -46.90 -12.62
C ASN A 472 -10.98 -45.52 -12.48
N GLY A 473 -12.01 -45.29 -13.30
CA GLY A 473 -12.80 -44.07 -13.30
C GLY A 473 -14.27 -44.36 -13.03
N THR A 474 -14.92 -43.56 -12.20
CA THR A 474 -16.38 -43.61 -12.01
C THR A 474 -16.97 -42.21 -12.15
N GLY A 475 -18.01 -42.07 -12.96
CA GLY A 475 -18.79 -40.85 -13.10
C GLY A 475 -19.77 -40.64 -11.93
N ASN A 476 -20.78 -39.81 -12.16
CA ASN A 476 -21.80 -39.45 -11.18
C ASN A 476 -23.23 -39.66 -11.77
N ALA A 477 -24.15 -38.74 -11.51
CA ALA A 477 -25.53 -38.81 -12.02
C ALA A 477 -25.80 -37.83 -13.18
N LEU A 478 -24.78 -37.11 -13.63
CA LEU A 478 -24.79 -36.17 -14.74
C LEU A 478 -24.33 -36.88 -16.01
N ASN A 479 -24.40 -36.18 -17.14
CA ASN A 479 -23.85 -36.69 -18.40
C ASN A 479 -22.33 -36.52 -18.38
N ASN A 480 -21.59 -37.59 -18.15
CA ASN A 480 -20.15 -37.56 -17.98
C ASN A 480 -19.38 -37.90 -19.26
N ILE A 481 -18.18 -37.33 -19.40
CA ILE A 481 -17.17 -37.80 -20.37
C ILE A 481 -16.03 -38.42 -19.59
N LEU A 482 -15.85 -39.74 -19.72
CA LEU A 482 -14.78 -40.48 -19.07
C LEU A 482 -13.78 -40.94 -20.13
N THR A 483 -12.53 -40.52 -19.99
CA THR A 483 -11.40 -40.94 -20.85
C THR A 483 -10.37 -41.69 -20.02
N GLY A 484 -10.06 -42.92 -20.42
CA GLY A 484 -9.03 -43.75 -19.85
C GLY A 484 -7.61 -43.30 -20.24
N ASN A 485 -6.62 -44.00 -19.71
CA ASN A 485 -5.21 -43.79 -19.99
C ASN A 485 -4.69 -44.89 -20.95
N THR A 486 -3.44 -45.32 -20.82
CA THR A 486 -2.86 -46.41 -21.62
C THR A 486 -2.82 -47.76 -20.91
N GLY A 487 -3.21 -47.78 -19.63
CA GLY A 487 -3.36 -48.97 -18.81
C GLY A 487 -4.69 -49.66 -19.08
N ASN A 488 -4.98 -50.74 -18.37
CA ASN A 488 -6.27 -51.41 -18.45
C ASN A 488 -7.23 -50.75 -17.47
N ASN A 489 -8.17 -49.97 -17.97
CA ASN A 489 -9.08 -49.18 -17.15
C ASN A 489 -10.44 -49.86 -16.98
N THR A 490 -11.04 -49.67 -15.80
CA THR A 490 -12.49 -49.83 -15.63
C THR A 490 -13.12 -48.44 -15.57
N LEU A 491 -13.93 -48.09 -16.56
CA LEU A 491 -14.69 -46.85 -16.59
C LEU A 491 -16.18 -47.16 -16.35
N ASN A 492 -16.76 -46.53 -15.35
CA ASN A 492 -18.18 -46.66 -15.01
C ASN A 492 -18.87 -45.29 -15.10
N GLY A 493 -19.75 -45.08 -16.08
CA GLY A 493 -20.49 -43.83 -16.30
C GLY A 493 -21.39 -43.48 -15.13
N GLY A 494 -22.20 -44.45 -14.70
CA GLY A 494 -23.09 -44.32 -13.55
C GLY A 494 -24.52 -44.08 -14.00
N ALA A 495 -25.04 -42.87 -13.83
CA ALA A 495 -26.33 -42.49 -14.39
C ALA A 495 -26.17 -41.19 -15.17
N GLY A 496 -27.03 -40.96 -16.16
CA GLY A 496 -26.83 -39.88 -17.12
C GLY A 496 -26.48 -40.46 -18.48
N ASN A 497 -26.40 -39.60 -19.48
CA ASN A 497 -26.02 -40.00 -20.83
C ASN A 497 -24.51 -39.80 -21.00
N ASP A 498 -23.75 -40.86 -20.78
CA ASP A 498 -22.31 -40.81 -20.63
C ASP A 498 -21.57 -41.10 -21.95
N THR A 499 -20.35 -40.59 -22.07
CA THR A 499 -19.42 -40.95 -23.14
C THR A 499 -18.16 -41.55 -22.54
N LEU A 500 -17.90 -42.82 -22.84
CA LEU A 500 -16.78 -43.58 -22.30
C LEU A 500 -15.79 -43.89 -23.43
N ASP A 501 -14.55 -43.44 -23.28
CA ASP A 501 -13.41 -43.78 -24.12
C ASP A 501 -12.37 -44.47 -23.26
N GLY A 502 -12.15 -45.78 -23.49
CA GLY A 502 -11.16 -46.56 -22.73
C GLY A 502 -9.74 -46.08 -22.92
N GLY A 503 -9.45 -45.36 -24.02
CA GLY A 503 -8.09 -45.10 -24.42
C GLY A 503 -7.41 -46.37 -24.93
N ALA A 504 -6.10 -46.48 -24.73
CA ALA A 504 -5.38 -47.69 -25.10
C ALA A 504 -5.39 -48.66 -23.93
N GLY A 505 -5.56 -49.96 -24.19
CA GLY A 505 -5.58 -50.92 -23.10
C GLY A 505 -6.46 -52.11 -23.42
N THR A 506 -6.76 -52.91 -22.40
CA THR A 506 -7.87 -53.86 -22.41
C THR A 506 -8.88 -53.34 -21.40
N ASP A 507 -9.81 -52.52 -21.88
CA ASP A 507 -10.64 -51.72 -21.00
C ASP A 507 -12.00 -52.37 -20.72
N THR A 508 -12.59 -52.04 -19.57
CA THR A 508 -13.97 -52.39 -19.23
C THR A 508 -14.80 -51.13 -19.13
N LEU A 509 -15.76 -50.98 -20.02
CA LEU A 509 -16.64 -49.81 -20.10
C LEU A 509 -18.05 -50.21 -19.64
N ILE A 510 -18.53 -49.54 -18.59
CA ILE A 510 -19.84 -49.76 -17.96
C ILE A 510 -20.59 -48.43 -18.06
N GLY A 511 -21.60 -48.32 -18.92
CA GLY A 511 -22.36 -47.08 -19.10
C GLY A 511 -23.24 -46.82 -17.89
N GLY A 512 -24.18 -47.73 -17.65
CA GLY A 512 -25.11 -47.62 -16.55
C GLY A 512 -26.43 -47.02 -17.03
N ALA A 513 -27.09 -46.22 -16.22
CA ALA A 513 -28.45 -45.75 -16.53
C ALA A 513 -28.46 -44.46 -17.35
N GLY A 514 -28.82 -44.54 -18.62
CA GLY A 514 -29.03 -43.41 -19.52
C GLY A 514 -28.70 -43.83 -20.95
N ASP A 515 -28.77 -42.91 -21.90
CA ASP A 515 -28.40 -43.21 -23.29
C ASP A 515 -26.88 -42.99 -23.47
N ASP A 516 -26.10 -44.06 -23.38
CA ASP A 516 -24.64 -44.00 -23.28
C ASP A 516 -23.94 -44.19 -24.64
N THR A 517 -22.72 -43.66 -24.73
CA THR A 517 -21.88 -43.74 -25.93
C THR A 517 -20.48 -44.30 -25.61
N TYR A 518 -20.15 -45.40 -26.25
CA TYR A 518 -18.86 -46.08 -26.12
C TYR A 518 -17.95 -45.77 -27.30
N ILE A 519 -16.75 -45.24 -27.04
CA ILE A 519 -15.70 -45.08 -28.04
C ILE A 519 -14.79 -46.30 -27.97
N ILE A 520 -14.78 -47.09 -29.06
CA ILE A 520 -14.02 -48.35 -29.16
C ILE A 520 -12.92 -48.22 -30.19
N ASP A 521 -11.68 -48.19 -29.73
CA ASP A 521 -10.48 -48.16 -30.56
C ASP A 521 -9.77 -49.54 -30.64
N SER A 522 -10.03 -50.44 -29.69
CA SER A 522 -9.48 -51.79 -29.61
C SER A 522 -10.57 -52.86 -29.51
N LEU A 523 -10.28 -54.06 -30.03
CA LEU A 523 -11.17 -55.22 -29.88
C LEU A 523 -10.94 -55.98 -28.56
N THR A 524 -10.00 -55.52 -27.74
CA THR A 524 -9.75 -56.06 -26.41
C THR A 524 -10.73 -55.52 -25.37
N ASP A 525 -11.39 -54.40 -25.67
CA ASP A 525 -12.26 -53.73 -24.73
C ASP A 525 -13.59 -54.48 -24.57
N THR A 526 -14.13 -54.43 -23.37
CA THR A 526 -15.37 -55.09 -22.97
C THR A 526 -16.39 -54.06 -22.56
N ILE A 527 -17.54 -54.04 -23.24
CA ILE A 527 -18.70 -53.24 -22.85
C ILE A 527 -19.63 -54.09 -21.97
N ILE A 528 -20.11 -53.51 -20.86
CA ILE A 528 -21.09 -54.13 -19.96
C ILE A 528 -22.34 -53.24 -19.88
N GLU A 529 -23.45 -53.78 -20.36
CA GLU A 529 -24.77 -53.14 -20.32
C GLU A 529 -25.86 -54.07 -19.77
N SER A 530 -26.78 -53.53 -18.96
CA SER A 530 -27.94 -54.28 -18.48
C SER A 530 -29.20 -53.92 -19.25
N ALA A 531 -30.16 -54.86 -19.27
CA ALA A 531 -31.42 -54.64 -19.96
C ALA A 531 -32.24 -53.51 -19.31
N GLY A 532 -32.56 -52.49 -20.10
CA GLY A 532 -33.45 -51.40 -19.71
C GLY A 532 -32.76 -50.22 -19.03
N GLU A 533 -31.44 -50.08 -19.19
CA GLU A 533 -30.67 -48.96 -18.65
C GLU A 533 -30.65 -47.74 -19.59
N GLY A 534 -30.85 -47.92 -20.91
CA GLY A 534 -31.16 -46.82 -21.82
C GLY A 534 -31.18 -47.26 -23.27
N ARG A 535 -30.81 -46.34 -24.18
CA ARG A 535 -30.55 -46.63 -25.59
C ARG A 535 -29.11 -46.25 -25.93
N ASP A 536 -28.30 -47.27 -26.15
CA ASP A 536 -26.85 -47.12 -26.10
C ASP A 536 -26.21 -47.26 -27.49
N ALA A 537 -25.07 -46.58 -27.66
CA ALA A 537 -24.40 -46.46 -28.95
C ALA A 537 -22.92 -46.80 -28.86
N VAL A 538 -22.42 -47.58 -29.82
CA VAL A 538 -20.98 -47.75 -30.04
C VAL A 538 -20.51 -46.88 -31.19
N ARG A 539 -19.45 -46.12 -30.96
CA ARG A 539 -18.68 -45.38 -31.96
C ARG A 539 -17.30 -46.02 -32.06
N THR A 540 -16.97 -46.62 -33.21
CA THR A 540 -15.75 -47.42 -33.32
C THR A 540 -14.90 -47.04 -34.51
N PHE A 541 -13.58 -47.17 -34.36
CA PHE A 541 -12.62 -47.07 -35.46
C PHE A 541 -12.21 -48.43 -36.04
N VAL A 542 -12.69 -49.52 -35.43
CA VAL A 542 -12.38 -50.91 -35.81
C VAL A 542 -13.64 -51.66 -36.24
N SER A 543 -13.46 -52.83 -36.85
CA SER A 543 -14.60 -53.70 -37.20
C SER A 543 -15.16 -54.34 -35.93
N TYR A 544 -16.24 -53.76 -35.40
CA TYR A 544 -16.87 -54.17 -34.15
C TYR A 544 -18.22 -54.87 -34.36
N THR A 545 -18.55 -55.82 -33.48
CA THR A 545 -19.90 -56.42 -33.40
C THR A 545 -20.53 -55.93 -32.09
N LEU A 546 -21.70 -55.30 -32.17
CA LEU A 546 -22.40 -54.78 -31.01
C LEU A 546 -22.61 -55.87 -29.95
N ALA A 547 -22.35 -55.51 -28.69
CA ALA A 547 -22.58 -56.37 -27.54
C ALA A 547 -24.09 -56.48 -27.24
N ASP A 548 -24.46 -57.38 -26.33
CA ASP A 548 -25.84 -57.49 -25.85
C ASP A 548 -26.28 -56.14 -25.25
N ASN A 549 -27.54 -55.76 -25.47
CA ASN A 549 -28.16 -54.52 -24.99
C ASN A 549 -27.58 -53.21 -25.57
N ILE A 550 -26.84 -53.25 -26.68
CA ILE A 550 -26.46 -52.06 -27.45
C ILE A 550 -27.33 -51.93 -28.70
N GLU A 551 -28.06 -50.82 -28.85
CA GLU A 551 -29.00 -50.61 -29.95
C GLU A 551 -28.35 -50.01 -31.20
N ASP A 552 -27.40 -49.10 -31.04
CA ASP A 552 -26.87 -48.28 -32.11
C ASP A 552 -25.36 -48.46 -32.32
N GLY A 553 -24.92 -48.30 -33.57
CA GLY A 553 -23.52 -48.48 -33.96
C GLY A 553 -23.12 -47.55 -35.09
N VAL A 554 -21.99 -46.86 -34.92
CA VAL A 554 -21.40 -45.96 -35.92
C VAL A 554 -19.94 -46.35 -36.13
N LEU A 555 -19.60 -46.79 -37.34
CA LEU A 555 -18.22 -46.90 -37.77
C LEU A 555 -17.71 -45.50 -38.13
N LEU A 556 -16.75 -45.00 -37.35
CA LEU A 556 -16.08 -43.74 -37.59
C LEU A 556 -15.08 -43.90 -38.73
N GLY A 557 -15.03 -42.91 -39.63
CA GLY A 557 -14.05 -42.87 -40.71
C GLY A 557 -12.67 -42.47 -40.19
N THR A 558 -11.62 -42.96 -40.87
CA THR A 558 -10.23 -42.57 -40.63
C THR A 558 -9.94 -41.13 -41.05
#